data_AF-A0A3R9T862-F1
#
_entry.id   AF-A0A3R9T862-F1
#
_cell.length_a   1.000
_cell.length_b   1.000
_cell.length_c   1.000
_cell.angle_alpha   90.00
_cell.angle_beta   90.00
_cell.angle_gamma   90.00
#
_symmetry.space_group_name_H-M   'P 1'
#
loop_
_entity.id
_entity.type
_entity.pdbx_description
1 polymer ?
#
loop_
_entity_poly.entity_id
_entity_poly.type
_entity_poly.pdbx_seq_one_letter_code
_entity_poly.pdbx_strand_id
1 'polypeptide(L)'
;YGGIPVAFIGLTLKATPSIVSAAGIKDVEFRDEADTVNALIPELQKQGIEAIVVVVHEGAAPSTKLNQKTCDGLSGPILGILDRLNPAVDIVVSGHTHQSYICDYATKNPAKPFLLTSAGQYGTLITDIKVELDGKTGDIIKKDA
;
A
#
# COMPACT_ATOMS: atom_id res chain seq x y z
N TYR A 1 16.67 -9.28 -1.08
CA TYR A 1 16.21 -10.68 -1.05
C TYR A 1 17.04 -11.50 -2.02
N GLY A 2 17.99 -12.33 -1.56
CA GLY A 2 18.84 -13.12 -2.48
C GLY A 2 19.60 -12.30 -3.55
N GLY A 3 19.94 -11.04 -3.25
CA GLY A 3 20.54 -10.10 -4.20
C GLY A 3 19.55 -9.21 -4.98
N ILE A 4 18.26 -9.56 -5.03
CA ILE A 4 17.21 -8.75 -5.67
C ILE A 4 16.81 -7.60 -4.72
N PRO A 5 16.87 -6.33 -5.17
CA PRO A 5 16.43 -5.19 -4.40
C PRO A 5 14.90 -5.11 -4.33
N VAL A 6 14.37 -4.62 -3.21
CA VAL A 6 12.94 -4.38 -3.00
C VAL A 6 12.79 -2.99 -2.40
N ALA A 7 11.99 -2.14 -3.04
CA ALA A 7 11.73 -0.79 -2.56
C ALA A 7 10.59 -0.78 -1.54
N PHE A 8 10.74 0.05 -0.51
CA PHE A 8 9.67 0.39 0.43
C PHE A 8 9.45 1.89 0.39
N ILE A 9 8.24 2.32 0.03
CA ILE A 9 7.85 3.72 -0.02
C ILE A 9 6.88 3.98 1.14
N GLY A 10 7.37 4.72 2.15
CA GLY A 10 6.59 5.09 3.34
C GLY A 10 5.81 6.39 3.15
N LEU A 11 4.53 6.40 3.55
CA LEU A 11 3.65 7.56 3.41
C LEU A 11 2.80 7.75 4.66
N THR A 12 2.58 9.01 5.03
CA THR A 12 1.45 9.42 5.87
C THR A 12 0.29 9.85 4.98
N LEU A 13 -0.93 9.98 5.53
CA LEU A 13 -2.05 10.55 4.80
C LEU A 13 -1.94 12.07 4.59
N LYS A 14 -2.40 12.54 3.42
CA LYS A 14 -2.50 13.96 3.05
C LYS A 14 -3.38 14.76 4.01
N ALA A 15 -4.37 14.10 4.63
CA ALA A 15 -5.29 14.71 5.57
C ALA A 15 -4.68 14.99 6.95
N THR A 16 -3.41 14.65 7.20
CA THR A 16 -2.75 14.87 8.50
C THR A 16 -2.99 16.28 9.10
N PRO A 17 -2.94 17.39 8.35
CA PRO A 17 -3.19 18.72 8.90
C PRO A 17 -4.56 18.92 9.56
N SER A 18 -5.57 18.10 9.25
CA SER A 18 -6.89 18.19 9.87
C SER A 18 -7.02 17.42 11.19
N ILE A 19 -6.03 16.59 11.54
CA ILE A 19 -6.09 15.67 12.70
C ILE A 19 -4.95 15.84 13.71
N VAL A 20 -4.00 16.76 13.45
CA VAL A 20 -2.89 17.05 14.36
C VAL A 20 -2.83 18.54 14.73
N SER A 21 -2.03 18.86 15.75
CA SER A 21 -1.78 20.25 16.15
C SER A 21 -0.99 21.00 15.08
N ALA A 22 -1.52 22.14 14.62
CA ALA A 22 -0.87 23.00 13.63
C ALA A 22 0.54 23.44 14.04
N ALA A 23 0.79 23.65 15.34
CA ALA A 23 2.11 24.04 15.84
C ALA A 23 3.18 22.98 15.54
N GLY A 24 2.81 21.69 15.48
CA GLY A 24 3.72 20.58 15.20
C GLY A 24 4.03 20.36 13.72
N ILE A 25 3.30 21.02 12.82
CA ILE A 25 3.42 20.81 11.36
C ILE A 25 3.60 22.11 10.56
N LYS A 26 3.89 23.22 11.24
CA LYS A 26 3.96 24.55 10.63
C LYS A 26 4.98 24.68 9.48
N ASP A 27 6.00 23.82 9.45
CA ASP A 27 7.13 23.89 8.51
C ASP A 27 7.15 22.71 7.51
N VAL A 28 6.06 21.93 7.41
CA VAL A 28 5.98 20.77 6.51
C VAL A 28 4.74 20.83 5.61
N GLU A 29 4.84 20.23 4.43
CA GLU A 29 3.76 20.07 3.47
C GLU A 29 3.34 18.60 3.42
N PHE A 30 2.03 18.34 3.38
CA PHE A 30 1.47 17.00 3.16
C PHE A 30 0.97 16.90 1.72
N ARG A 31 1.69 16.10 0.93
CA ARG A 31 1.41 15.89 -0.50
C ARG A 31 0.47 14.71 -0.72
N ASP A 32 -0.06 14.63 -1.94
CA ASP A 32 -0.89 13.52 -2.38
C ASP A 32 -0.07 12.23 -2.45
N GLU A 33 -0.63 11.16 -1.88
CA GLU A 33 0.01 9.87 -1.69
C GLU A 33 0.32 9.20 -3.04
N ALA A 34 -0.67 9.18 -3.95
CA ALA A 34 -0.52 8.55 -5.25
C ALA A 34 0.48 9.33 -6.12
N ASP A 35 0.38 10.67 -6.16
CA ASP A 35 1.32 11.49 -6.94
C ASP A 35 2.75 11.35 -6.43
N THR A 36 2.94 11.30 -5.11
CA THR A 36 4.25 11.13 -4.49
C THR A 36 4.87 9.78 -4.84
N VAL A 37 4.10 8.68 -4.74
CA VAL A 37 4.60 7.34 -5.14
C VAL A 37 4.90 7.29 -6.63
N ASN A 38 3.98 7.78 -7.46
CA ASN A 38 4.10 7.73 -8.91
C ASN A 38 5.34 8.49 -9.42
N ALA A 39 5.73 9.57 -8.74
CA ALA A 39 6.93 10.33 -9.07
C ALA A 39 8.24 9.56 -8.78
N LEU A 40 8.25 8.65 -7.79
CA LEU A 40 9.44 7.87 -7.41
C LEU A 40 9.67 6.66 -8.32
N ILE A 41 8.61 6.11 -8.92
CA ILE A 41 8.70 4.86 -9.70
C ILE A 41 9.71 4.93 -10.85
N PRO A 42 9.74 5.98 -11.71
CA PRO A 42 10.75 6.07 -12.76
C PRO A 42 12.18 6.11 -12.23
N GLU A 43 12.41 6.64 -11.03
CA GLU A 43 13.74 6.68 -10.41
C GLU A 43 14.15 5.31 -9.86
N LEU A 44 13.20 4.57 -9.28
CA LEU A 44 13.42 3.20 -8.81
C LEU A 44 13.71 2.24 -9.98
N GLN A 45 12.93 2.34 -11.07
CA GLN A 45 13.13 1.50 -12.25
C GLN A 45 14.46 1.81 -12.97
N LYS A 46 14.90 3.07 -12.99
CA LYS A 46 16.26 3.42 -13.47
C LYS A 46 17.37 2.78 -12.66
N GLN A 47 17.11 2.45 -11.39
CA GLN A 47 18.03 1.71 -10.53
C GLN A 47 17.88 0.19 -10.66
N GLY A 48 16.99 -0.30 -11.53
CA GLY A 48 16.70 -1.72 -11.71
C GLY A 48 15.88 -2.32 -10.56
N ILE A 49 15.10 -1.51 -9.84
CA ILE A 49 14.23 -1.96 -8.76
C ILE A 49 12.81 -2.06 -9.30
N GLU A 50 12.31 -3.28 -9.44
CA GLU A 50 10.95 -3.56 -9.94
C GLU A 50 9.99 -4.00 -8.82
N ALA A 51 10.47 -4.74 -7.81
CA ALA A 51 9.67 -5.10 -6.65
C ALA A 51 9.41 -3.90 -5.72
N ILE A 52 8.16 -3.41 -5.67
CA ILE A 52 7.80 -2.17 -4.98
C ILE A 52 6.68 -2.39 -3.96
N VAL A 53 6.97 -2.07 -2.69
CA VAL A 53 6.01 -2.09 -1.58
C VAL A 53 5.72 -0.67 -1.12
N VAL A 54 4.44 -0.31 -1.06
CA VAL A 54 3.99 0.94 -0.43
C VAL A 54 3.53 0.64 1.00
N VAL A 55 4.00 1.43 1.95
CA VAL A 55 3.58 1.39 3.36
C VAL A 55 2.92 2.72 3.68
N VAL A 56 1.59 2.76 3.63
CA VAL A 56 0.81 3.99 3.74
C VAL A 56 -0.04 4.01 5.00
N HIS A 57 0.02 5.11 5.75
CA HIS A 57 -0.88 5.35 6.88
C HIS A 57 -2.18 6.01 6.41
N GLU A 58 -2.96 5.26 5.65
CA GLU A 58 -4.35 5.49 5.26
C GLU A 58 -4.99 4.10 5.14
N GLY A 59 -6.32 3.98 5.16
CA GLY A 59 -6.95 2.67 5.12
C GLY A 59 -8.38 2.64 4.64
N ALA A 60 -8.91 1.42 4.64
CA ALA A 60 -10.28 1.12 4.29
C ALA A 60 -11.09 0.68 5.51
N ALA A 61 -12.41 0.72 5.37
CA ALA A 61 -13.37 0.05 6.23
C ALA A 61 -14.00 -1.13 5.46
N PRO A 62 -13.84 -2.38 5.94
CA PRO A 62 -14.51 -3.55 5.39
C PRO A 62 -15.95 -3.66 5.90
N SER A 63 -16.82 -4.31 5.11
CA SER A 63 -18.12 -4.81 5.58
C SER A 63 -18.09 -6.28 6.00
N THR A 64 -16.96 -6.95 5.77
CA THR A 64 -16.74 -8.38 5.93
C THR A 64 -16.11 -8.73 7.28
N LYS A 65 -16.13 -10.04 7.61
CA LYS A 65 -15.54 -10.53 8.86
C LYS A 65 -14.02 -10.67 8.73
N LEU A 66 -13.35 -10.70 9.88
CA LEU A 66 -11.92 -10.99 10.00
C LEU A 66 -11.50 -12.23 9.18
N ASN A 67 -10.33 -12.17 8.54
CA ASN A 67 -9.70 -13.24 7.73
C ASN A 67 -10.42 -13.62 6.43
N GLN A 68 -11.35 -12.80 5.93
CA GLN A 68 -11.87 -12.98 4.58
C GLN A 68 -10.96 -12.27 3.56
N LYS A 69 -10.36 -13.04 2.64
CA LYS A 69 -9.59 -12.52 1.51
C LYS A 69 -10.53 -12.03 0.41
N THR A 70 -11.11 -10.86 0.61
CA THR A 70 -12.02 -10.23 -0.36
C THR A 70 -11.90 -8.72 -0.28
N CYS A 71 -12.12 -8.08 -1.42
CA CYS A 71 -12.23 -6.64 -1.52
C CYS A 71 -13.68 -6.15 -1.34
N ASP A 72 -14.65 -7.06 -1.27
CA ASP A 72 -16.07 -6.73 -1.23
C ASP A 72 -16.41 -5.84 -0.04
N GLY A 73 -17.16 -4.78 -0.32
CA GLY A 73 -17.59 -3.81 0.69
C GLY A 73 -16.46 -3.00 1.34
N LEU A 74 -15.20 -3.12 0.88
CA LEU A 74 -14.18 -2.14 1.24
C LEU A 74 -14.62 -0.75 0.77
N SER A 75 -14.49 0.23 1.66
CA SER A 75 -14.78 1.65 1.45
C SER A 75 -13.71 2.50 2.14
N GLY A 76 -13.59 3.78 1.78
CA GLY A 76 -12.66 4.71 2.44
C GLY A 76 -11.63 5.35 1.49
N PRO A 77 -10.84 6.31 1.97
CA PRO A 77 -10.00 7.16 1.14
C PRO A 77 -8.92 6.39 0.37
N ILE A 78 -8.42 5.29 0.93
CA ILE A 78 -7.36 4.50 0.29
C ILE A 78 -7.74 3.99 -1.11
N LEU A 79 -9.02 3.77 -1.39
CA LEU A 79 -9.46 3.29 -2.71
C LEU A 79 -9.14 4.31 -3.82
N GLY A 80 -9.32 5.60 -3.54
CA GLY A 80 -8.97 6.67 -4.47
C GLY A 80 -7.46 6.79 -4.69
N ILE A 81 -6.65 6.47 -3.67
CA ILE A 81 -5.19 6.39 -3.79
C ILE A 81 -4.83 5.22 -4.71
N LEU A 82 -5.37 4.02 -4.45
CA LEU A 82 -5.10 2.81 -5.25
C LEU A 82 -5.49 3.00 -6.72
N ASP A 83 -6.65 3.60 -7.00
CA ASP A 83 -7.09 3.82 -8.38
C ASP A 83 -6.14 4.74 -9.16
N ARG A 84 -5.44 5.65 -8.49
CA ARG A 84 -4.44 6.54 -9.08
C ARG A 84 -3.01 6.00 -9.04
N LEU A 85 -2.73 5.04 -8.17
CA LEU A 85 -1.40 4.46 -7.97
C LEU A 85 -0.94 3.75 -9.24
N ASN A 86 0.31 3.93 -9.62
CA ASN A 86 0.89 3.29 -10.79
C ASN A 86 0.89 1.74 -10.60
N PRO A 87 0.50 0.96 -11.62
CA PRO A 87 0.43 -0.49 -11.54
C PRO A 87 1.75 -1.21 -11.30
N ALA A 88 2.90 -0.52 -11.39
CA ALA A 88 4.21 -1.06 -11.00
C ALA A 88 4.38 -1.26 -9.48
N VAL A 89 3.47 -0.73 -8.66
CA VAL A 89 3.43 -1.09 -7.23
C VAL A 89 2.87 -2.50 -7.09
N ASP A 90 3.47 -3.32 -6.22
CA ASP A 90 3.02 -4.69 -6.01
C ASP A 90 2.09 -4.85 -4.82
N ILE A 91 2.49 -4.26 -3.71
CA ILE A 91 1.90 -4.49 -2.39
C ILE A 91 1.65 -3.14 -1.74
N VAL A 92 0.47 -3.00 -1.13
CA VAL A 92 0.10 -1.85 -0.31
C VAL A 92 -0.22 -2.32 1.09
N VAL A 93 0.70 -2.05 2.02
CA VAL A 93 0.50 -2.24 3.45
C VAL A 93 -0.12 -0.94 3.98
N SER A 94 -1.34 -1.06 4.49
CA SER A 94 -2.19 0.06 4.90
C SER A 94 -2.45 0.06 6.41
N GLY A 95 -3.11 1.10 6.91
CA GLY A 95 -3.38 1.28 8.34
C GLY A 95 -4.46 2.32 8.62
N HIS A 96 -4.23 3.19 9.61
CA HIS A 96 -5.09 4.33 9.98
C HIS A 96 -6.49 3.98 10.55
N THR A 97 -7.29 3.19 9.84
CA THR A 97 -8.69 2.90 10.20
C THR A 97 -8.85 1.86 11.31
N HIS A 98 -7.73 1.25 11.74
CA HIS A 98 -7.68 0.19 12.74
C HIS A 98 -8.47 -1.08 12.33
N GLN A 99 -8.75 -1.23 11.04
CA GLN A 99 -9.47 -2.39 10.48
C GLN A 99 -8.50 -3.45 9.95
N SER A 100 -8.96 -4.69 9.90
CA SER A 100 -8.22 -5.81 9.32
C SER A 100 -8.84 -6.24 8.00
N TYR A 101 -8.04 -6.39 6.95
CA TYR A 101 -8.49 -6.90 5.65
C TYR A 101 -7.30 -7.39 4.82
N ILE A 102 -7.58 -8.33 3.92
CA ILE A 102 -6.67 -8.76 2.85
C ILE A 102 -7.49 -8.71 1.56
N CYS A 103 -6.99 -8.00 0.55
CA CYS A 103 -7.69 -7.76 -0.70
C CYS A 103 -6.70 -7.87 -1.88
N ASP A 104 -7.01 -8.78 -2.80
CA ASP A 104 -6.44 -8.74 -4.15
C ASP A 104 -7.21 -7.69 -4.95
N TYR A 105 -6.65 -6.49 -5.05
CA TYR A 105 -7.32 -5.34 -5.65
C TYR A 105 -7.59 -5.54 -7.15
N ALA A 106 -6.90 -6.49 -7.82
CA ALA A 106 -7.19 -6.87 -9.20
C ALA A 106 -8.64 -7.35 -9.39
N THR A 107 -9.25 -7.92 -8.34
CA THR A 107 -10.65 -8.36 -8.33
C THR A 107 -11.64 -7.20 -8.43
N LYS A 108 -11.25 -5.99 -8.00
CA LYS A 108 -12.02 -4.75 -8.17
C LYS A 108 -11.62 -4.00 -9.43
N ASN A 109 -10.32 -3.90 -9.67
CA ASN A 109 -9.75 -3.17 -10.79
C ASN A 109 -8.59 -3.96 -11.40
N PRO A 110 -8.82 -4.71 -12.49
CA PRO A 110 -7.79 -5.53 -13.13
C PRO A 110 -6.55 -4.77 -13.60
N ALA A 111 -6.64 -3.45 -13.79
CA ALA A 111 -5.51 -2.59 -14.16
C ALA A 111 -4.63 -2.19 -12.96
N LYS A 112 -4.98 -2.64 -11.74
CA LYS A 112 -4.34 -2.26 -10.48
C LYS A 112 -4.10 -3.53 -9.65
N PRO A 113 -3.12 -4.39 -10.04
CA PRO A 113 -2.96 -5.73 -9.50
C PRO A 113 -2.26 -5.74 -8.13
N PHE A 114 -2.78 -4.99 -7.17
CA PHE A 114 -2.17 -4.78 -5.87
C PHE A 114 -2.65 -5.80 -4.85
N LEU A 115 -1.73 -6.30 -4.02
CA LEU A 115 -2.11 -6.92 -2.75
C LEU A 115 -2.26 -5.80 -1.70
N LEU A 116 -3.49 -5.54 -1.26
CA LEU A 116 -3.81 -4.58 -0.22
C LEU A 116 -4.05 -5.31 1.12
N THR A 117 -3.42 -4.85 2.19
CA THR A 117 -3.63 -5.44 3.53
C THR A 117 -3.57 -4.42 4.67
N SER A 118 -4.26 -4.72 5.78
CA SER A 118 -4.13 -4.06 7.08
C SER A 118 -4.33 -5.09 8.20
N ALA A 119 -3.57 -4.98 9.28
CA ALA A 119 -3.56 -5.93 10.40
C ALA A 119 -4.28 -5.41 11.66
N GLY A 120 -5.33 -4.60 11.50
CA GLY A 120 -6.11 -4.11 12.63
C GLY A 120 -5.35 -3.13 13.53
N GLN A 121 -5.38 -3.36 14.84
CA GLN A 121 -4.83 -2.44 15.84
C GLN A 121 -4.22 -3.15 17.05
N TYR A 122 -3.38 -2.42 17.76
CA TYR A 122 -2.80 -2.80 19.06
C TYR A 122 -2.00 -4.12 19.06
N GLY A 123 -1.44 -4.51 17.91
CA GLY A 123 -0.66 -5.75 17.78
C GLY A 123 -1.49 -7.02 17.98
N THR A 124 -2.82 -6.94 17.82
CA THR A 124 -3.71 -8.10 17.99
C THR A 124 -3.64 -9.09 16.82
N LEU A 125 -3.12 -8.65 15.67
CA LEU A 125 -2.99 -9.43 14.44
C LEU A 125 -1.66 -9.12 13.75
N ILE A 126 -1.20 -10.09 12.96
CA ILE A 126 -0.04 -9.96 12.07
C ILE A 126 -0.48 -10.48 10.71
N THR A 127 -0.15 -9.74 9.64
CA THR A 127 -0.24 -10.25 8.27
C THR A 127 1.11 -10.83 7.86
N ASP A 128 1.14 -12.08 7.42
CA ASP A 128 2.33 -12.75 6.87
C ASP A 128 2.30 -12.68 5.34
N ILE A 129 3.06 -11.74 4.76
CA ILE A 129 3.09 -11.52 3.30
C ILE A 129 4.19 -12.39 2.68
N LYS A 130 3.79 -13.28 1.77
CA LYS A 130 4.69 -14.17 1.02
C LYS A 130 4.77 -13.71 -0.42
N VAL A 131 5.99 -13.60 -0.94
CA VAL A 131 6.25 -13.20 -2.32
C VAL A 131 7.19 -14.16 -3.03
N GLU A 132 7.02 -14.29 -4.34
CA GLU A 132 7.96 -14.93 -5.25
C GLU A 132 8.55 -13.86 -6.17
N LEU A 133 9.87 -13.73 -6.17
CA LEU A 133 10.62 -12.78 -6.99
C LEU A 133 11.18 -13.49 -8.22
N ASP A 134 11.06 -12.85 -9.38
CA ASP A 134 11.70 -13.33 -10.61
C ASP A 134 13.18 -12.91 -10.62
N GLY A 135 14.09 -13.90 -10.70
CA GLY A 135 15.53 -13.66 -10.74
C GLY A 135 16.06 -12.99 -12.01
N LYS A 136 15.25 -12.87 -13.07
CA LYS A 136 15.60 -12.20 -14.32
C LYS A 136 15.15 -10.75 -14.34
N THR A 137 13.91 -10.48 -13.95
CA THR A 137 13.32 -9.13 -13.99
C THR A 137 13.50 -8.38 -12.66
N GLY A 138 13.65 -9.08 -11.55
CA GLY A 138 13.67 -8.50 -10.21
C GLY A 138 12.29 -8.15 -9.65
N ASP A 139 11.22 -8.52 -10.37
CA ASP A 139 9.83 -8.16 -10.07
C ASP A 139 9.13 -9.24 -9.21
N ILE A 140 8.02 -8.89 -8.56
CA ILE A 140 7.17 -9.82 -7.81
C ILE A 140 6.19 -10.51 -8.77
N ILE A 141 6.35 -11.82 -8.95
CA ILE A 141 5.50 -12.63 -9.84
C ILE A 141 4.39 -13.37 -9.10
N LYS A 142 4.49 -13.54 -7.78
CA LYS A 142 3.41 -14.03 -6.92
C LYS A 142 3.44 -13.31 -5.57
N LYS A 143 2.26 -13.06 -5.01
CA LYS A 143 2.07 -12.45 -3.70
C LYS A 143 0.82 -13.00 -3.02
N ASP A 144 0.91 -13.26 -1.72
CA ASP A 144 -0.20 -13.69 -0.86
C ASP A 144 0.00 -13.19 0.57
N ALA A 145 -1.07 -13.13 1.37
CA ALA A 145 -1.09 -12.61 2.74
C ALA A 145 -1.97 -13.44 3.69
#